data_AF-A0A2D4KH46-F1
#
_entry.id   AF-A0A2D4KH46-F1
#
_cell.length_a   1.000
_cell.length_b   1.000
_cell.length_c   1.000
_cell.angle_alpha   90.00
_cell.angle_beta   90.00
_cell.angle_gamma   90.00
#
_symmetry.space_group_name_H-M   'P 1'
#
loop_
_entity.id
_entity.type
_entity.pdbx_description
1 polymer ?
#
loop_
_entity_poly.entity_id
_entity_poly.type
_entity_poly.pdbx_seq_one_letter_code
_entity_poly.pdbx_strand_id
1 'polypeptide(L)'
;IGIMAAARHQCSYLVNLHVNYFLQVGGDPKWLNGLENAPQKLQKLGDLNKILAHRPWLITKEHIEQLLKTEEHSWSLAELVHAVVLLTHYHSLASFTFGCGINPEIHCDGGHTFRLLSVDGYCICDITNGNHDEYKVHTPDTDITAPEPSCEVEALME
;
A
#
# COMPACT_ATOMS: atom_id res chain seq x y z
N ILE A 1 10.23 -6.10 -2.96
CA ILE A 1 9.33 -7.28 -3.05
C ILE A 1 8.00 -7.01 -2.37
N GLY A 2 7.97 -6.61 -1.09
CA GLY A 2 6.70 -6.30 -0.40
C GLY A 2 5.83 -5.26 -1.11
N ILE A 3 6.41 -4.14 -1.55
CA ILE A 3 5.74 -3.12 -2.36
C ILE A 3 5.06 -3.74 -3.59
N MET A 4 5.81 -4.48 -4.40
CA MET A 4 5.33 -5.13 -5.63
C MET A 4 4.21 -6.16 -5.37
N ALA A 5 4.27 -6.89 -4.25
CA ALA A 5 3.24 -7.84 -3.87
C ALA A 5 1.95 -7.13 -3.45
N ALA A 6 2.05 -6.13 -2.56
CA ALA A 6 0.91 -5.36 -2.07
C ALA A 6 0.21 -4.58 -3.19
N ALA A 7 0.98 -4.05 -4.14
CA ALA A 7 0.45 -3.31 -5.28
C ALA A 7 -0.46 -4.17 -6.19
N ARG A 8 -0.29 -5.50 -6.24
CA ARG A 8 -1.17 -6.42 -6.99
C ARG A 8 -2.64 -6.38 -6.55
N HIS A 9 -2.87 -5.94 -5.32
CA HIS A 9 -4.20 -5.81 -4.71
C HIS A 9 -4.54 -4.35 -4.40
N GLN A 10 -3.77 -3.38 -4.90
CA GLN A 10 -3.96 -1.95 -4.66
C GLN A 10 -4.08 -1.63 -3.15
N CYS A 11 -3.31 -2.35 -2.32
CA CYS A 11 -3.32 -2.13 -0.88
C CYS A 11 -2.42 -0.95 -0.52
N SER A 12 -2.97 0.27 -0.62
CA SER A 12 -2.24 1.53 -0.38
C SER A 12 -1.57 1.56 1.00
N TYR A 13 -2.20 0.98 2.03
CA TYR A 13 -1.59 0.86 3.37
C TYR A 13 -0.24 0.12 3.33
N LEU A 14 -0.22 -1.11 2.80
CA LEU A 14 1.00 -1.91 2.75
C LEU A 14 2.01 -1.37 1.73
N VAL A 15 1.54 -0.80 0.62
CA VAL A 15 2.40 -0.12 -0.34
C VAL A 15 3.14 1.03 0.34
N ASN A 16 2.43 1.96 0.97
CA ASN A 16 3.03 3.11 1.64
C ASN A 16 3.92 2.70 2.82
N LEU A 17 3.49 1.72 3.61
CA LEU A 17 4.30 1.16 4.70
C LEU A 17 5.66 0.68 4.18
N HIS A 18 5.67 -0.10 3.11
CA HIS A 18 6.92 -0.64 2.55
C HIS A 18 7.73 0.37 1.76
N VAL A 19 7.10 1.37 1.14
CA VAL A 19 7.78 2.52 0.52
C VAL A 19 8.58 3.29 1.57
N ASN A 20 7.95 3.61 2.71
CA ASN A 20 8.61 4.29 3.81
C ASN A 20 9.81 3.49 4.33
N TYR A 21 9.64 2.18 4.58
CA TYR A 21 10.77 1.33 4.99
C TYR A 21 11.88 1.28 3.94
N PHE A 22 11.53 1.17 2.65
CA PHE A 22 12.50 1.12 1.55
C PHE A 22 13.34 2.39 1.47
N LEU A 23 12.70 3.57 1.58
CA LEU A 23 13.40 4.86 1.58
C LEU A 23 14.26 5.04 2.84
N GLN A 24 13.76 4.63 4.01
CA GLN A 24 14.50 4.73 5.27
C GLN A 24 15.82 3.94 5.28
N VAL A 25 15.85 2.78 4.61
CA VAL A 25 17.09 1.98 4.48
C VAL A 25 17.98 2.42 3.32
N GLY A 26 17.69 3.54 2.66
CA GLY A 26 18.48 4.09 1.55
C GLY A 26 18.22 3.43 0.20
N GLY A 27 17.03 2.86 0.00
CA GLY A 27 16.60 2.36 -1.31
C GLY A 27 16.54 3.48 -2.36
N ASP A 28 16.86 3.16 -3.61
CA ASP A 28 16.84 4.12 -4.73
C ASP A 28 15.40 4.53 -5.06
N PRO A 29 15.00 5.81 -4.88
CA PRO A 29 13.65 6.28 -5.15
C PRO A 29 13.19 6.03 -6.58
N LYS A 30 14.12 5.93 -7.55
CA LYS A 30 13.76 5.69 -8.95
C LYS A 30 12.99 4.39 -9.15
N TRP A 31 13.20 3.39 -8.30
CA TRP A 31 12.49 2.10 -8.38
C TRP A 31 11.00 2.24 -8.06
N LEU A 32 10.60 3.35 -7.43
CA LEU A 32 9.21 3.60 -7.06
C LEU A 32 8.38 4.13 -8.24
N ASN A 33 9.04 4.65 -9.29
CA ASN A 33 8.39 5.22 -10.47
C ASN A 33 7.96 4.17 -11.51
N GLY A 34 7.73 2.93 -11.11
CA GLY A 34 7.39 1.81 -12.01
C GLY A 34 8.37 0.65 -11.93
N LEU A 35 7.88 -0.56 -12.18
CA LEU A 35 8.67 -1.79 -12.04
C LEU A 35 9.84 -1.83 -13.03
N GLU A 36 9.69 -1.23 -14.20
CA GLU A 36 10.71 -1.08 -15.24
C GLU A 36 11.95 -0.31 -14.77
N ASN A 37 11.83 0.50 -13.72
CA ASN A 37 12.93 1.24 -13.13
C ASN A 37 13.69 0.44 -12.05
N ALA A 38 13.17 -0.71 -11.63
CA ALA A 38 13.85 -1.61 -10.69
C ALA A 38 14.89 -2.49 -11.41
N PRO A 39 15.82 -3.18 -10.71
CA PRO A 39 16.79 -4.08 -11.33
C PRO A 39 16.10 -5.20 -12.10
N GLN A 40 16.69 -5.62 -13.22
CA GLN A 40 16.14 -6.68 -14.08
C GLN A 40 15.78 -7.97 -13.32
N LYS A 41 16.55 -8.32 -12.29
CA LYS A 41 16.24 -9.45 -11.40
C LYS A 41 14.84 -9.36 -10.79
N LEU A 42 14.45 -8.18 -10.31
CA LEU A 42 13.12 -7.92 -9.75
C LEU A 42 12.06 -7.79 -10.84
N GLN A 43 12.38 -7.21 -11.99
CA GLN A 43 11.45 -7.13 -13.13
C GLN A 43 10.99 -8.53 -13.58
N LYS A 44 11.95 -9.47 -13.74
CA LYS A 44 11.66 -10.87 -14.11
C LYS A 44 10.70 -11.56 -13.12
N LEU A 45 10.72 -11.16 -11.84
CA LEU A 45 9.81 -11.72 -10.81
C LEU A 45 8.35 -11.25 -10.96
N GLY A 46 8.11 -10.16 -11.71
CA GLY A 46 6.79 -9.54 -11.86
C GLY A 46 5.73 -10.48 -12.41
N ASP A 47 6.07 -11.31 -13.41
CA ASP A 47 5.14 -12.29 -14.00
C ASP A 47 4.72 -13.35 -12.99
N LEU A 48 5.66 -13.88 -12.22
CA LEU A 48 5.36 -14.85 -11.17
C LEU A 48 4.49 -14.23 -10.06
N ASN A 49 4.81 -12.99 -9.64
CA ASN A 49 4.01 -12.24 -8.68
C ASN A 49 2.56 -12.06 -9.15
N LYS A 50 2.35 -11.71 -10.42
CA LYS A 50 1.02 -11.57 -11.03
C LYS A 50 0.22 -12.87 -10.97
N ILE A 51 0.83 -13.99 -11.33
CA ILE A 51 0.15 -15.29 -11.33
C ILE A 51 -0.17 -15.72 -9.89
N LEU A 52 0.78 -15.59 -8.97
CA LEU A 52 0.61 -15.93 -7.55
C LEU A 52 -0.56 -15.18 -6.90
N ALA A 53 -0.69 -13.87 -7.16
CA ALA A 53 -1.70 -13.03 -6.54
C ALA A 53 -3.15 -13.36 -6.98
N HIS A 54 -3.32 -13.84 -8.21
CA HIS A 54 -4.64 -13.88 -8.85
C HIS A 54 -5.09 -15.29 -9.27
N ARG A 55 -4.17 -16.12 -9.77
CA ARG A 55 -4.47 -17.46 -10.31
C ARG A 55 -3.28 -18.40 -10.12
N PRO A 56 -2.93 -18.76 -8.87
CA PRO A 56 -1.71 -19.54 -8.58
C PRO A 56 -1.67 -20.92 -9.24
N TRP A 57 -2.82 -21.50 -9.60
CA TRP A 57 -2.90 -22.77 -10.34
C TRP A 57 -2.38 -22.71 -11.79
N LEU A 58 -2.12 -21.51 -12.33
CA LEU A 58 -1.51 -21.34 -13.66
C LEU A 58 0.03 -21.40 -13.64
N ILE A 59 0.65 -21.54 -12.46
CA ILE A 59 2.10 -21.65 -12.36
C ILE A 59 2.54 -22.99 -12.96
N THR A 60 3.35 -22.88 -14.01
CA THR A 60 4.00 -24.01 -14.68
C THR A 60 5.50 -24.01 -14.42
N LYS A 61 6.18 -25.13 -14.73
CA LYS A 61 7.64 -25.25 -14.58
C LYS A 61 8.40 -24.20 -15.39
N GLU A 62 7.87 -23.77 -16.53
CA GLU A 62 8.50 -22.80 -17.42
C GLU A 62 8.70 -21.44 -16.73
N HIS A 63 7.75 -21.02 -15.89
CA HIS A 63 7.87 -19.79 -15.09
C HIS A 63 9.02 -19.87 -14.09
N ILE A 64 9.24 -21.05 -13.49
CA ILE A 64 10.33 -21.29 -12.53
C ILE A 64 11.67 -21.38 -13.26
N GLU A 65 11.72 -22.15 -14.35
CA GLU A 65 12.91 -22.31 -15.17
C GLU A 65 13.40 -20.96 -15.71
N GLN A 66 12.50 -20.09 -16.18
CA GLN A 66 12.85 -18.73 -16.64
C GLN A 66 13.57 -17.88 -15.58
N LEU A 67 13.23 -18.04 -14.30
CA LEU A 67 13.86 -17.29 -13.21
C LEU A 67 15.21 -17.90 -12.79
N LEU A 68 15.38 -19.20 -12.96
CA LEU A 68 16.58 -19.95 -12.57
C LEU A 68 17.63 -20.06 -13.69
N LYS A 69 17.36 -19.58 -14.92
CA LYS A 69 18.32 -19.67 -16.03
C LYS A 69 19.65 -19.00 -15.67
N THR A 70 20.77 -19.61 -16.04
CA THR A 70 22.12 -19.06 -15.87
C THR A 70 22.39 -17.93 -16.87
N GLU A 71 21.70 -16.82 -16.67
CA GLU A 71 21.91 -15.56 -17.37
C GLU A 71 22.36 -14.48 -16.38
N GLU A 72 22.72 -13.31 -16.88
CA GLU A 72 22.92 -12.14 -16.03
C GLU A 72 21.63 -11.86 -15.22
N HIS A 73 21.80 -11.58 -13.92
CA HIS A 73 20.70 -11.31 -12.98
C HIS A 73 19.74 -12.48 -12.71
N SER A 74 20.22 -13.72 -12.80
CA SER A 74 19.45 -14.92 -12.43
C SER A 74 19.12 -15.02 -10.94
N TRP A 75 18.05 -15.74 -10.63
CA TRP A 75 17.73 -16.14 -9.25
C TRP A 75 18.39 -17.47 -8.91
N SER A 76 18.96 -17.57 -7.71
CA SER A 76 19.22 -18.88 -7.11
C SER A 76 17.91 -19.47 -6.57
N LEU A 77 17.86 -20.80 -6.42
CA LEU A 77 16.69 -21.47 -5.85
C LEU A 77 16.36 -20.95 -4.44
N ALA A 78 17.37 -20.71 -3.60
CA ALA A 78 17.19 -20.22 -2.25
C ALA A 78 16.58 -18.80 -2.23
N GLU A 79 17.10 -17.90 -3.06
CA GLU A 79 16.55 -16.54 -3.19
C GLU A 79 15.12 -16.58 -3.74
N LEU A 80 14.85 -17.43 -4.74
CA LEU A 80 13.52 -17.54 -5.36
C LEU A 80 12.48 -18.04 -4.36
N VAL A 81 12.81 -19.09 -3.60
CA VAL A 81 11.91 -19.60 -2.54
C VAL A 81 11.63 -18.50 -1.52
N HIS A 82 12.66 -17.78 -1.08
CA HIS A 82 12.46 -16.68 -0.13
C HIS A 82 11.60 -15.55 -0.71
N ALA A 83 11.81 -15.18 -1.97
CA ALA A 83 11.00 -14.18 -2.67
C ALA A 83 9.54 -14.62 -2.77
N VAL A 84 9.26 -15.89 -3.11
CA VAL A 84 7.89 -16.43 -3.17
C VAL A 84 7.20 -16.39 -1.80
N VAL A 85 7.92 -16.70 -0.72
CA VAL A 85 7.40 -16.58 0.65
C VAL A 85 7.02 -15.13 0.94
N LEU A 86 7.86 -14.15 0.59
CA LEU A 86 7.54 -12.74 0.77
C LEU A 86 6.34 -12.30 -0.07
N LEU A 87 6.27 -12.69 -1.35
CA LEU A 87 5.14 -12.37 -2.22
C LEU A 87 3.82 -12.87 -1.63
N THR A 88 3.75 -14.16 -1.33
CA THR A 88 2.54 -14.81 -0.80
C THR A 88 2.16 -14.27 0.59
N HIS A 89 3.15 -13.97 1.44
CA HIS A 89 2.92 -13.32 2.72
C HIS A 89 2.19 -11.98 2.53
N TYR A 90 2.69 -11.11 1.66
CA TYR A 90 2.08 -9.80 1.47
C TYR A 90 0.75 -9.83 0.68
N HIS A 91 0.52 -10.83 -0.18
CA HIS A 91 -0.80 -11.07 -0.78
C HIS A 91 -1.83 -11.43 0.31
N SER A 92 -1.47 -12.33 1.22
CA SER A 92 -2.34 -12.71 2.35
C SER A 92 -2.56 -11.56 3.31
N LEU A 93 -1.51 -10.76 3.57
CA LEU A 93 -1.58 -9.61 4.46
C LEU A 93 -2.45 -8.50 3.86
N ALA A 94 -2.42 -8.27 2.54
CA ALA A 94 -3.33 -7.36 1.87
C ALA A 94 -4.79 -7.80 2.09
N SER A 95 -5.09 -9.08 1.90
CA SER A 95 -6.42 -9.64 2.19
C SER A 95 -6.84 -9.44 3.65
N PHE A 96 -5.91 -9.65 4.59
CA PHE A 96 -6.13 -9.40 6.00
C PHE A 96 -6.41 -7.92 6.30
N THR A 97 -5.63 -7.00 5.73
CA THR A 97 -5.82 -5.55 5.93
C THR A 97 -7.20 -5.10 5.46
N PHE A 98 -7.64 -5.55 4.28
CA PHE A 98 -8.99 -5.28 3.79
C PHE A 98 -10.07 -5.95 4.65
N GLY A 99 -9.87 -7.22 5.02
CA GLY A 99 -10.84 -7.97 5.82
C GLY A 99 -11.03 -7.43 7.24
N CYS A 100 -9.99 -6.85 7.83
CA CYS A 100 -10.02 -6.24 9.16
C CYS A 100 -10.31 -4.72 9.13
N GLY A 101 -10.41 -4.09 7.95
CA GLY A 101 -10.59 -2.64 7.83
C GLY A 101 -9.41 -1.84 8.37
N ILE A 102 -8.18 -2.36 8.25
CA ILE A 102 -6.96 -1.66 8.66
C ILE A 102 -6.77 -0.46 7.74
N ASN A 103 -6.70 0.73 8.33
CA ASN A 103 -6.59 1.97 7.58
C ASN A 103 -5.15 2.52 7.54
N PRO A 104 -4.81 3.32 6.51
CA PRO A 104 -3.57 4.07 6.46
C PRO A 104 -3.39 4.96 7.69
N GLU A 105 -2.13 5.12 8.12
CA GLU A 105 -1.79 6.05 9.19
C GLU A 105 -2.20 7.49 8.81
N ILE A 106 -2.48 8.29 9.84
CA ILE A 106 -3.09 9.63 9.75
C ILE A 106 -2.28 10.59 8.85
N HIS A 107 -0.99 10.31 8.66
CA HIS A 107 -0.06 11.11 7.86
C HIS A 107 0.07 10.66 6.40
N CYS A 108 -0.68 9.64 5.98
CA CYS A 108 -0.75 9.22 4.57
C CYS A 108 -1.98 9.82 3.90
N ASP A 109 -1.90 10.18 2.62
CA ASP A 109 -3.07 10.57 1.82
C ASP A 109 -4.11 9.42 1.81
N GLY A 110 -5.37 9.76 2.12
CA GLY A 110 -6.43 8.78 2.40
C GLY A 110 -6.45 8.21 3.84
N GLY A 111 -5.55 8.64 4.72
CA GLY A 111 -5.63 8.40 6.16
C GLY A 111 -6.81 9.16 6.75
N HIS A 112 -7.66 8.49 7.53
CA HIS A 112 -8.66 9.22 8.30
C HIS A 112 -7.91 10.00 9.38
N THR A 113 -8.06 11.33 9.40
CA THR A 113 -8.00 12.04 10.67
C THR A 113 -8.89 11.28 11.63
N PHE A 114 -8.41 11.06 12.86
CA PHE A 114 -9.26 10.57 13.93
C PHE A 114 -10.45 11.54 13.97
N ARG A 115 -11.54 11.20 13.29
CA ARG A 115 -12.81 11.85 13.52
C ARG A 115 -13.09 11.37 14.92
N LEU A 116 -12.74 12.19 15.92
CA LEU A 116 -13.23 12.00 17.26
C LEU A 116 -14.69 11.62 17.03
N LEU A 117 -15.11 10.44 17.50
CA LEU A 117 -16.54 10.23 17.74
C LEU A 117 -16.93 11.51 18.45
N SER A 118 -17.71 12.33 17.76
CA SER A 118 -17.98 13.69 18.20
C SER A 118 -18.36 13.52 19.66
N VAL A 119 -17.52 14.03 20.56
CA VAL A 119 -17.93 14.25 21.94
C VAL A 119 -18.84 15.46 21.87
N ASP A 120 -19.93 15.30 21.13
CA ASP A 120 -21.22 15.86 21.41
C ASP A 120 -22.12 14.64 21.52
N GLY A 121 -22.13 14.11 22.74
CA GLY A 121 -23.24 13.29 23.20
C GLY A 121 -24.49 14.14 23.17
N TYR A 122 -25.14 14.19 22.00
CA TYR A 122 -26.54 14.50 21.89
C TYR A 122 -27.08 13.92 20.56
N CYS A 123 -27.60 12.70 20.60
CA CYS A 123 -28.61 12.28 19.62
C CYS A 123 -29.90 13.08 19.92
N ILE A 124 -30.14 14.17 19.18
CA ILE A 124 -31.42 14.91 19.18
C ILE A 124 -32.23 14.31 18.03
N CYS A 125 -32.78 13.12 18.27
CA CYS A 125 -33.86 12.62 17.43
C CYS A 125 -35.22 12.68 18.14
N ASP A 126 -35.34 13.39 19.26
CA ASP A 126 -36.63 13.59 19.91
C ASP A 126 -36.91 15.05 20.30
N ILE A 127 -38.12 15.46 19.88
CA ILE A 127 -38.95 16.56 20.37
C ILE A 127 -39.01 17.81 19.47
N THR A 128 -40.11 17.84 18.72
CA THR A 128 -40.89 19.00 18.30
C THR A 128 -40.79 20.21 19.24
N ASN A 129 -40.78 21.42 18.65
CA ASN A 129 -41.33 22.69 19.18
C ASN A 129 -40.30 23.83 19.36
N GLY A 130 -40.39 24.82 18.47
CA GLY A 130 -40.46 26.25 18.80
C GLY A 130 -39.32 26.93 19.57
N ASN A 131 -38.65 27.84 18.84
CA ASN A 131 -38.04 29.11 19.26
C ASN A 131 -36.64 29.16 19.92
N HIS A 132 -35.85 30.04 19.29
CA HIS A 132 -34.88 31.02 19.83
C HIS A 132 -33.38 30.68 19.96
N ASP A 133 -32.63 31.53 19.25
CA ASP A 133 -31.36 32.20 19.52
C ASP A 133 -30.00 31.68 19.04
N GLU A 134 -29.32 32.66 18.43
CA GLU A 134 -28.00 32.69 17.81
C GLU A 134 -26.86 32.55 18.83
N TYR A 135 -25.86 31.73 18.52
CA TYR A 135 -24.52 31.88 19.08
C TYR A 135 -23.47 31.57 18.00
N LYS A 136 -22.77 32.62 17.54
CA LYS A 136 -21.61 32.53 16.64
C LYS A 136 -20.38 32.05 17.42
N VAL A 137 -19.63 31.07 16.89
CA VAL A 137 -18.30 30.71 17.39
C VAL A 137 -17.24 30.97 16.31
N HIS A 138 -16.15 31.59 16.76
CA HIS A 138 -15.04 32.20 16.03
C HIS A 138 -13.97 31.15 15.69
N THR A 139 -13.45 31.15 14.46
CA THR A 139 -12.29 30.35 14.03
C THR A 139 -11.01 31.18 14.05
N PRO A 140 -9.86 30.65 14.50
CA PRO A 140 -8.56 31.17 14.08
C PRO A 140 -7.87 30.19 13.11
N ASP A 141 -7.47 30.74 11.97
CA ASP A 141 -6.59 30.15 10.96
C ASP A 141 -5.23 29.78 11.54
N THR A 142 -4.64 28.67 11.11
CA THR A 142 -3.18 28.49 11.14
C THR A 142 -2.72 27.63 9.97
N ASP A 143 -2.10 28.31 9.00
CA ASP A 143 -1.28 27.78 7.92
C ASP A 143 -0.14 26.90 8.47
N ILE A 144 -0.03 25.66 8.00
CA ILE A 144 1.23 24.90 8.00
C ILE A 144 1.35 24.19 6.65
N THR A 145 2.09 24.82 5.74
CA THR A 145 2.60 24.19 4.52
C THR A 145 3.76 23.27 4.89
N ALA A 146 3.52 21.95 4.91
CA ALA A 146 4.57 20.93 4.86
C ALA A 146 4.57 20.31 3.44
N PRO A 147 5.74 19.91 2.90
CA PRO A 147 5.79 19.35 1.55
C PRO A 147 5.26 17.91 1.58
N GLU A 148 4.14 17.71 0.89
CA GLU A 148 3.47 16.42 0.66
C GLU A 148 4.40 15.42 -0.08
N PRO A 149 4.62 14.19 0.43
CA PRO A 149 5.16 13.09 -0.36
C PRO A 149 4.01 12.39 -1.09
N SER A 150 3.26 13.11 -1.91
CA SER A 150 2.14 12.55 -2.66
C SER A 150 2.60 12.07 -4.05
N CYS A 151 2.19 10.84 -4.40
CA CYS A 151 1.92 10.42 -5.78
C CYS A 151 3.08 9.92 -6.68
N GLU A 152 4.01 9.10 -6.16
CA GLU A 152 4.97 8.38 -7.05
C GLU A 152 4.67 6.89 -7.26
N VAL A 153 3.75 6.29 -6.48
CA VAL A 153 3.58 4.82 -6.49
C VAL A 153 2.36 4.29 -7.23
N GLU A 154 1.56 5.17 -7.85
CA GLU A 154 0.39 4.76 -8.65
C GLU A 154 0.81 3.91 -9.86
N ALA A 155 1.95 4.25 -10.49
CA ALA A 155 2.54 3.47 -11.59
C ALA A 155 2.90 2.02 -11.20
N LEU A 156 3.10 1.74 -9.90
CA LEU A 156 3.37 0.38 -9.43
C LEU A 156 2.10 -0.46 -9.25
N MET A 157 0.91 0.17 -9.26
CA MET A 157 -0.38 -0.47 -9.02
C MET A 157 -1.11 -0.92 -10.29
N GLU A 158 -0.53 -0.70 -11.47
CA GLU A 158 -1.04 -1.13 -12.78
C GLU A 158 -0.70 -2.59 -13.14
#